data_AF-A0A2V6A5P4-F1
#
_entry.id   AF-A0A2V6A5P4-F1
#
_cell.length_a   1.000
_cell.length_b   1.000
_cell.length_c   1.000
_cell.angle_alpha   90.00
_cell.angle_beta   90.00
_cell.angle_gamma   90.00
#
_symmetry.space_group_name_H-M   'P 1'
#
loop_
_entity.id
_entity.type
_entity.pdbx_description
1 polymer ?
#
loop_
_entity_poly.entity_id
_entity_poly.type
_entity_poly.pdbx_seq_one_letter_code
_entity_poly.pdbx_strand_id
1 'polypeptide(L)'
;MTTELRFLVASVVLGLVHLIASSHLISWQRAYRWTAGSREGDAPPLRGVANRVGQATTNFLETFPFFAALVFVARVTGHHSLLTILGAHFYFWGRLGYLLAAAAGFSLVRSMESNLISFPTVDRVQPMRWDMRSL
;
A
#
# COMPACT_ATOMS: atom_id res chain seq x y z
N MET A 1 -26.15 -15.07 -5.31
CA MET A 1 -24.96 -14.18 -5.20
C MET A 1 -25.19 -12.97 -6.09
N THR A 2 -25.32 -11.77 -5.51
CA THR A 2 -25.46 -10.52 -6.28
C THR A 2 -24.13 -10.13 -6.92
N THR A 3 -24.16 -9.30 -7.96
CA THR A 3 -22.97 -8.86 -8.69
C THR A 3 -21.97 -8.14 -7.75
N GLU A 4 -22.46 -7.31 -6.84
CA GLU A 4 -21.65 -6.59 -5.86
C GLU A 4 -20.92 -7.53 -4.91
N LEU A 5 -21.58 -8.60 -4.44
CA LEU A 5 -20.95 -9.61 -3.60
C LEU A 5 -19.87 -10.39 -4.36
N ARG A 6 -20.08 -10.67 -5.65
CA ARG A 6 -19.03 -11.30 -6.49
C ARG A 6 -17.81 -10.40 -6.59
N PHE A 7 -18.00 -9.10 -6.81
CA PHE A 7 -16.90 -8.14 -6.84
C PHE A 7 -16.25 -7.95 -5.48
N LEU A 8 -17.01 -8.01 -4.37
CA LEU A 8 -16.43 -8.00 -3.03
C LEU A 8 -15.49 -9.18 -2.81
N VAL A 9 -15.92 -10.40 -3.16
CA VAL A 9 -15.07 -11.60 -3.09
C VAL A 9 -13.86 -11.47 -4.02
N ALA A 10 -14.05 -10.99 -5.24
CA ALA A 10 -12.95 -10.74 -6.17
C ALA A 10 -11.96 -9.69 -5.64
N SER A 11 -12.44 -8.64 -4.96
CA SER A 11 -11.60 -7.64 -4.32
C SER A 11 -10.84 -8.19 -3.11
N VAL A 12 -11.42 -9.11 -2.34
CA VAL A 12 -10.68 -9.82 -1.28
C VAL A 12 -9.49 -10.58 -1.87
N VAL A 13 -9.73 -11.35 -2.94
CA VAL A 13 -8.66 -12.06 -3.66
C VAL A 13 -7.62 -11.08 -4.21
N LEU A 14 -8.05 -9.97 -4.79
CA LEU A 14 -7.16 -8.91 -5.28
C LEU A 14 -6.32 -8.29 -4.14
N GLY A 15 -6.88 -8.13 -2.95
CA GLY A 15 -6.15 -7.66 -1.76
C GLY A 15 -5.06 -8.63 -1.32
N LEU A 16 -5.32 -9.93 -1.39
CA LEU A 16 -4.29 -10.96 -1.16
C LEU A 16 -3.18 -10.87 -2.21
N VAL A 17 -3.53 -10.62 -3.47
CA VAL A 17 -2.53 -10.41 -4.54
C VAL A 17 -1.66 -9.19 -4.24
N HIS A 18 -2.23 -8.07 -3.78
CA HIS A 18 -1.46 -6.90 -3.35
C HIS A 18 -0.47 -7.25 -2.23
N LEU A 19 -0.96 -7.93 -1.18
CA LEU A 19 -0.14 -8.31 -0.02
C LEU A 19 1.02 -9.23 -0.41
N ILE A 20 0.74 -10.27 -1.20
CA ILE A 20 1.74 -11.23 -1.66
C ILE A 20 2.76 -10.54 -2.57
N ALA A 21 2.31 -9.76 -3.56
CA ALA A 21 3.19 -9.06 -4.48
C ALA A 21 4.12 -8.08 -3.75
N SER A 22 3.57 -7.28 -2.83
CA SER A 22 4.35 -6.35 -2.01
C SER A 22 5.38 -7.09 -1.14
N SER A 23 4.95 -8.14 -0.43
CA SER A 23 5.84 -8.95 0.41
C SER A 23 7.00 -9.56 -0.38
N HIS A 24 6.73 -10.08 -1.59
CA HIS A 24 7.74 -10.68 -2.44
C HIS A 24 8.75 -9.63 -2.93
N LEU A 25 8.27 -8.49 -3.44
CA LEU A 25 9.12 -7.40 -3.94
C LEU A 25 10.01 -6.79 -2.83
N ILE A 26 9.46 -6.63 -1.62
CA ILE A 26 10.22 -6.17 -0.46
C ILE A 26 11.30 -7.19 -0.07
N SER A 27 10.96 -8.48 -0.06
CA SER A 27 11.89 -9.56 0.28
C SER A 27 13.02 -9.69 -0.74
N TRP A 28 12.74 -9.46 -2.03
CA TRP A 28 13.76 -9.42 -3.08
C TRP A 28 14.72 -8.24 -2.91
N GLN A 29 14.22 -7.05 -2.54
CA GLN A 29 15.07 -5.88 -2.36
C GLN A 29 15.90 -5.89 -1.07
N ARG A 30 15.33 -6.37 0.02
CA ARG A 30 15.99 -6.38 1.34
C ARG A 30 16.84 -7.64 1.56
N ALA A 31 16.76 -8.61 0.65
CA ALA A 31 17.28 -9.97 0.77
C ALA A 31 16.70 -10.72 2.00
N TYR A 32 16.53 -12.03 1.89
CA TYR A 32 16.03 -12.86 2.99
C TYR A 32 16.84 -12.72 4.30
N ARG A 33 18.12 -12.32 4.21
CA ARG A 33 18.99 -12.08 5.37
C ARG A 33 18.52 -10.93 6.26
N TRP A 34 17.93 -9.87 5.70
CA TRP A 34 17.32 -8.80 6.49
C TRP A 34 16.00 -9.26 7.12
N THR A 35 15.19 -10.01 6.37
CA THR A 35 13.88 -10.49 6.85
C THR A 35 13.99 -11.54 7.96
N ALA A 36 15.10 -12.29 7.99
CA ALA A 36 15.42 -13.32 9.00
C ALA A 36 16.38 -12.83 10.10
N GLY A 37 16.91 -11.61 10.02
CA GLY A 37 17.80 -11.02 11.01
C GLY A 37 17.04 -10.32 12.15
N SER A 38 17.77 -9.87 13.18
CA SER A 38 17.25 -8.94 14.17
C SER A 38 16.79 -7.67 13.44
N ARG A 39 15.51 -7.33 13.52
CA ARG A 39 14.91 -6.14 12.84
C ARG A 39 15.38 -4.82 13.47
N GLU A 40 16.48 -4.85 14.19
CA GLU A 40 17.12 -3.75 14.89
C GLU A 40 18.18 -3.15 13.95
N GLY A 41 17.77 -2.15 13.19
CA GLY A 41 18.59 -1.39 12.27
C GLY A 41 17.72 -0.63 11.26
N ASP A 42 18.26 0.41 10.64
CA ASP A 42 17.54 1.17 9.63
C ASP A 42 17.24 0.31 8.40
N ALA A 43 15.96 0.03 8.18
CA ALA A 43 15.53 -0.74 7.01
C ALA A 43 15.85 0.07 5.75
N PRO A 44 16.61 -0.52 4.79
CA PRO A 44 16.91 0.18 3.55
C PRO A 44 15.62 0.66 2.88
N PRO A 45 15.58 1.92 2.40
CA PRO A 45 14.39 2.47 1.78
C PRO A 45 14.05 1.68 0.51
N LEU A 46 12.77 1.35 0.33
CA LEU A 46 12.29 0.65 -0.86
C LEU A 46 12.46 1.55 -2.09
N ARG A 47 12.89 0.97 -3.21
CA ARG A 47 13.14 1.72 -4.46
C ARG A 47 12.33 1.15 -5.62
N GLY A 48 12.05 1.97 -6.63
CA GLY A 48 11.44 1.51 -7.88
C GLY A 48 10.08 0.80 -7.68
N VAL A 49 9.94 -0.39 -8.27
CA VAL A 49 8.68 -1.16 -8.30
C VAL A 49 8.23 -1.58 -6.90
N ALA A 50 9.13 -2.01 -6.01
CA ALA A 50 8.76 -2.44 -4.65
C ALA A 50 8.14 -1.31 -3.83
N ASN A 51 8.67 -0.09 -3.95
CA ASN A 51 8.09 1.08 -3.30
C ASN A 51 6.67 1.38 -3.85
N ARG A 52 6.51 1.35 -5.17
CA ARG A 52 5.22 1.65 -5.82
C ARG A 52 4.14 0.62 -5.50
N VAL A 53 4.47 -0.67 -5.56
CA VAL A 53 3.54 -1.75 -5.19
C VAL A 53 3.25 -1.73 -3.69
N GLY A 54 4.23 -1.37 -2.86
CA GLY A 54 4.03 -1.13 -1.43
C GLY A 54 3.00 -0.02 -1.16
N GLN A 55 3.18 1.15 -1.78
CA GLN A 55 2.21 2.26 -1.70
C GLN A 55 0.83 1.84 -2.21
N ALA A 56 0.78 1.13 -3.34
CA ALA A 56 -0.50 0.65 -3.89
C ALA A 56 -1.22 -0.33 -2.96
N THR A 57 -0.46 -1.17 -2.26
CA THR A 57 -0.98 -2.10 -1.25
C THR A 57 -1.55 -1.35 -0.05
N THR A 58 -0.82 -0.37 0.50
CA THR A 58 -1.31 0.46 1.60
C THR A 58 -2.60 1.18 1.20
N ASN A 59 -2.62 1.83 0.03
CA ASN A 59 -3.81 2.53 -0.46
C ASN A 59 -5.02 1.60 -0.68
N PHE A 60 -4.77 0.36 -1.15
CA PHE A 60 -5.82 -0.65 -1.25
C PHE A 60 -6.38 -0.98 0.14
N LEU A 61 -5.52 -1.26 1.13
CA LEU A 61 -5.93 -1.66 2.48
C LEU A 61 -6.65 -0.55 3.25
N GLU A 62 -6.32 0.71 3.02
CA GLU A 62 -7.00 1.85 3.64
C GLU A 62 -8.43 2.04 3.13
N THR A 63 -8.65 1.77 1.84
CA THR A 63 -9.92 2.06 1.16
C THR A 63 -10.84 0.85 1.06
N PHE A 64 -10.29 -0.36 1.14
CA PHE A 64 -11.05 -1.61 1.06
C PHE A 64 -12.12 -1.77 2.14
N PRO A 65 -11.87 -1.46 3.42
CA PRO A 65 -12.90 -1.56 4.47
C PRO A 65 -14.14 -0.73 4.17
N PHE A 66 -13.98 0.47 3.60
CA PHE A 66 -15.11 1.33 3.22
C PHE A 66 -15.94 0.71 2.09
N PHE A 67 -15.28 0.16 1.07
CA PHE A 67 -15.97 -0.55 -0.01
C PHE A 67 -16.72 -1.78 0.51
N ALA A 68 -16.06 -2.60 1.34
CA ALA A 68 -16.66 -3.80 1.92
C ALA A 68 -17.89 -3.44 2.78
N ALA A 69 -17.79 -2.41 3.62
CA ALA A 69 -18.90 -1.92 4.43
C ALA A 69 -20.07 -1.46 3.55
N LEU A 70 -19.82 -0.71 2.48
CA LEU A 70 -20.86 -0.22 1.58
C LEU A 70 -21.61 -1.36 0.88
N VAL A 71 -20.87 -2.34 0.35
CA VAL A 71 -21.48 -3.53 -0.30
C VAL A 71 -22.28 -4.35 0.71
N PHE A 72 -21.78 -4.51 1.94
CA PHE A 72 -22.47 -5.24 2.99
C PHE A 72 -23.77 -4.54 3.41
N VAL A 73 -23.74 -3.24 3.63
CA VAL A 73 -24.93 -2.43 3.94
C VAL A 73 -25.95 -2.53 2.80
N ALA A 74 -25.53 -2.33 1.55
CA ALA A 74 -26.42 -2.46 0.39
C ALA A 74 -27.07 -3.85 0.31
N ARG A 75 -26.31 -4.91 0.64
CA ARG A 75 -26.84 -6.28 0.67
C ARG A 75 -27.86 -6.49 1.78
N VAL A 76 -27.60 -6.00 2.98
CA VAL A 76 -28.48 -6.16 4.16
C VAL A 76 -29.76 -5.35 4.00
N THR A 77 -29.68 -4.15 3.42
CA THR A 77 -30.84 -3.29 3.15
C THR A 77 -31.60 -3.67 1.88
N GLY A 78 -31.17 -4.73 1.18
CA GLY A 78 -31.80 -5.17 -0.07
C GLY A 78 -31.66 -4.18 -1.24
N HIS A 79 -30.76 -3.20 -1.14
CA HIS A 79 -30.54 -2.20 -2.19
C HIS A 79 -29.64 -2.78 -3.29
N HIS A 80 -30.25 -3.12 -4.41
CA HIS A 80 -29.57 -3.56 -5.63
C HIS A 80 -29.97 -2.61 -6.77
N SER A 81 -29.07 -1.71 -7.16
CA SER A 81 -29.33 -0.72 -8.21
C SER A 81 -28.18 -0.65 -9.22
N LEU A 82 -28.42 0.02 -10.35
CA LEU A 82 -27.35 0.27 -11.32
C LEU A 82 -26.16 1.00 -10.68
N LEU A 83 -26.40 1.89 -9.71
CA LEU A 83 -25.33 2.62 -9.05
C LEU A 83 -24.44 1.70 -8.19
N THR A 84 -25.02 0.76 -7.45
CA THR A 84 -24.25 -0.20 -6.64
C THR A 84 -23.46 -1.17 -7.51
N ILE A 85 -24.04 -1.61 -8.63
CA ILE A 85 -23.38 -2.45 -9.62
C ILE A 85 -22.21 -1.71 -10.28
N LEU A 86 -22.42 -0.49 -10.76
CA LEU A 86 -21.38 0.32 -11.39
C LEU A 86 -20.27 0.65 -10.39
N GLY A 87 -20.62 1.03 -9.16
CA GLY A 87 -19.65 1.29 -8.09
C GLY A 87 -18.75 0.08 -7.82
N ALA A 88 -19.32 -1.13 -7.80
CA ALA A 88 -18.55 -2.36 -7.63
C ALA A 88 -17.59 -2.63 -8.80
N HIS A 89 -18.02 -2.41 -10.04
CA HIS A 89 -17.16 -2.53 -11.23
C HIS A 89 -16.02 -1.52 -11.20
N PHE A 90 -16.32 -0.24 -10.99
CA PHE A 90 -15.31 0.82 -10.96
C PHE A 90 -14.29 0.60 -9.84
N TYR A 91 -14.76 0.17 -8.66
CA TYR A 91 -13.86 -0.17 -7.57
C TYR A 91 -12.91 -1.31 -7.97
N PHE A 92 -13.43 -2.46 -8.40
CA PHE A 92 -12.60 -3.62 -8.73
C PHE A 92 -11.63 -3.34 -9.88
N TRP A 93 -12.13 -2.85 -11.02
CA TRP A 93 -11.29 -2.60 -12.20
C TRP A 93 -10.32 -1.44 -11.98
N GLY A 94 -10.71 -0.41 -11.23
CA GLY A 94 -9.82 0.67 -10.82
C GLY A 94 -8.65 0.16 -9.97
N ARG A 95 -8.91 -0.73 -9.01
CA ARG A 95 -7.87 -1.34 -8.17
C ARG A 95 -6.95 -2.27 -8.96
N LEU A 96 -7.51 -3.08 -9.85
CA LEU A 96 -6.71 -3.94 -10.71
C LEU A 96 -5.82 -3.11 -11.63
N GLY A 97 -6.38 -2.11 -12.31
CA GLY A 97 -5.64 -1.21 -13.20
C GLY A 97 -4.53 -0.44 -12.46
N TYR A 98 -4.81 0.06 -11.26
CA TYR A 98 -3.84 0.76 -10.45
C TYR A 98 -2.66 -0.13 -10.05
N LEU A 99 -2.92 -1.38 -9.62
CA LEU A 99 -1.87 -2.34 -9.29
C LEU A 99 -1.01 -2.67 -10.51
N LEU A 100 -1.64 -2.98 -11.66
CA LEU A 100 -0.93 -3.31 -12.89
C LEU A 100 -0.04 -2.15 -13.35
N ALA A 101 -0.55 -0.93 -13.27
CA ALA A 101 0.21 0.23 -13.68
C ALA A 101 1.34 0.58 -12.69
N ALA A 102 1.16 0.34 -11.38
CA ALA A 102 2.23 0.43 -10.38
C ALA A 102 3.35 -0.61 -10.63
N ALA A 103 2.95 -1.85 -10.98
CA ALA A 103 3.87 -2.93 -11.34
C ALA A 103 4.62 -2.66 -12.66
N ALA A 104 3.94 -2.10 -13.67
CA ALA A 104 4.55 -1.68 -14.93
C ALA A 104 5.47 -0.45 -14.80
N GLY A 105 5.51 0.16 -13.62
CA GLY A 105 6.44 1.24 -13.31
C GLY A 105 5.92 2.65 -13.61
N PHE A 106 4.64 2.80 -13.93
CA PHE A 106 4.03 4.11 -14.06
C PHE A 106 3.96 4.80 -12.70
N SER A 107 4.42 6.05 -12.66
CA SER A 107 4.27 6.97 -11.53
C SER A 107 2.85 7.52 -11.53
N LEU A 108 1.89 6.77 -10.97
CA LEU A 108 0.46 7.16 -11.04
C LEU A 108 0.03 8.23 -10.05
N VAL A 109 0.88 8.58 -9.08
CA VAL A 109 0.64 9.73 -8.19
C VAL A 109 1.98 10.40 -7.87
N ARG A 110 2.30 11.47 -8.59
CA ARG A 110 3.16 12.53 -8.04
C ARG A 110 2.23 13.64 -7.57
N SER A 111 1.84 13.61 -6.29
CA SER A 111 1.63 14.80 -5.47
C SER A 111 1.41 14.37 -4.02
N MET A 112 2.12 14.99 -3.09
CA MET A 112 1.98 14.96 -1.61
C MET A 112 2.82 13.97 -0.79
N GLU A 113 2.89 12.66 -1.08
CA GLU A 113 3.54 11.74 -0.12
C GLU A 113 5.05 11.53 -0.31
N SER A 114 5.59 11.74 -1.52
CA SER A 114 7.00 11.41 -1.79
C SER A 114 8.01 12.34 -1.08
N ASN A 115 7.55 13.38 -0.40
CA ASN A 115 8.39 14.24 0.45
C ASN A 115 8.12 14.09 1.95
N LEU A 116 7.02 13.46 2.37
CA LEU A 116 6.71 13.33 3.80
C LEU A 116 7.38 12.10 4.43
N ILE A 117 7.56 11.01 3.68
CA ILE A 117 8.37 9.86 4.12
C ILE A 117 9.86 10.08 3.81
N SER A 118 10.19 11.20 3.16
CA SER A 118 11.55 11.73 3.01
C SER A 118 11.82 12.85 4.02
N PHE A 119 11.14 12.89 5.17
CA PHE A 119 11.71 13.65 6.28
C PHE A 119 13.05 12.99 6.62
N PRO A 120 14.19 13.70 6.48
CA PRO A 120 15.43 13.25 7.08
C PRO A 120 15.27 13.51 8.59
N THR A 121 14.46 12.69 9.25
CA THR A 121 14.29 12.74 10.68
C THR A 121 15.51 12.10 11.32
N VAL A 122 16.40 12.99 11.77
CA VAL A 122 17.37 12.81 12.84
C VAL A 122 18.62 11.98 12.52
N ASP A 123 19.40 12.41 11.53
CA ASP A 123 20.83 12.05 11.44
C ASP A 123 21.76 13.27 11.29
N ARG A 124 21.22 14.47 11.54
CA ARG A 124 21.99 15.73 11.62
C ARG A 124 21.94 16.39 12.99
N VAL A 125 21.80 15.61 14.06
CA VAL A 125 22.36 16.02 15.35
C VAL A 125 23.78 15.46 15.37
N GLN A 126 24.71 16.21 14.80
CA GLN A 126 26.11 16.09 15.22
C GLN A 126 26.10 16.13 16.75
N PRO A 127 26.59 15.11 17.47
CA PRO A 127 26.81 15.28 18.89
C PRO A 127 27.78 16.44 19.01
N MET A 128 27.33 17.54 19.62
CA MET A 128 28.18 18.67 19.94
C MET A 128 29.34 18.11 20.76
N ARG A 129 30.51 17.95 20.12
CA ARG A 129 31.74 17.51 20.77
C ARG A 129 32.14 18.67 21.66
N TRP A 130 31.72 18.62 22.92
CA TRP A 130 32.28 19.48 23.96
C TRP A 130 33.74 19.09 24.12
N ASP A 131 34.62 19.89 23.52
CA ASP A 131 36.06 19.76 23.72
C ASP A 131 36.38 20.19 25.15
N MET A 132 36.58 19.20 26.03
CA MET A 132 36.96 19.43 27.44
C MET A 132 38.43 19.86 27.60
N ARG A 133 39.06 20.41 26.55
CA ARG A 133 40.44 20.93 26.57
C ARG A 133 40.51 22.44 26.74
N SER A 134 39.41 23.08 27.16
CA SER A 134 39.35 24.53 27.42
C SER A 134 38.89 24.90 28.84
N LEU A 135 39.07 24.01 29.81
CA LEU A 135 39.06 24.34 31.24
C LEU A 135 40.42 24.02 31.86
#